data_AF-A0A1C6QYN5-F1
#
_entry.id   AF-A0A1C6QYN5-F1
#
_cell.length_a   1.000
_cell.length_b   1.000
_cell.length_c   1.000
_cell.angle_alpha   90.00
_cell.angle_beta   90.00
_cell.angle_gamma   90.00
#
_symmetry.space_group_name_H-M   'P 1'
#
loop_
_entity.id
_entity.type
_entity.pdbx_description
1 polymer ?
#
loop_
_entity_poly.entity_id
_entity_poly.type
_entity_poly.pdbx_seq_one_letter_code
_entity_poly.pdbx_strand_id
1 'polypeptide(L)'
;MPALLRRPIGDILRDRSDARRAFLRPQIERTLVELRRNGVTCEVIGSFARVNETIDAETDLDILVERKGALTEGEIWNLAWSNLTDVDVDLVFAEHLPPRKVALMKEHARG
;
A
#
# COMPACT_ATOMS: atom_id res chain seq x y z
N MET A 1 -22.06 -1.76 -40.00
CA MET A 1 -20.88 -1.19 -39.30
C MET A 1 -21.23 -1.15 -37.82
N PRO A 2 -20.70 -2.05 -36.97
CA PRO A 2 -20.95 -1.92 -35.54
C PRO A 2 -20.27 -0.64 -35.06
N ALA A 3 -21.02 0.22 -34.38
CA ALA A 3 -20.46 1.41 -33.73
C ALA A 3 -19.41 0.93 -32.72
N LEU A 4 -18.16 1.35 -32.90
CA LEU A 4 -17.13 1.21 -31.88
C LEU A 4 -17.62 1.94 -30.64
N LEU A 5 -18.13 1.19 -29.66
CA LEU A 5 -18.46 1.67 -28.33
C LEU A 5 -17.19 2.26 -27.72
N ARG A 6 -17.03 3.58 -27.85
CA ARG A 6 -15.93 4.31 -27.24
C ARG A 6 -16.19 4.32 -25.73
N ARG A 7 -15.38 3.56 -24.99
CA ARG A 7 -15.34 3.67 -23.53
C ARG A 7 -14.68 5.00 -23.15
N PRO A 8 -15.24 5.77 -22.21
CA PRO A 8 -14.55 6.92 -21.64
C PRO A 8 -13.18 6.52 -21.09
N ILE A 9 -12.16 7.33 -21.32
CA ILE A 9 -10.80 7.03 -20.86
C ILE A 9 -10.74 6.87 -19.33
N GLY A 10 -11.55 7.62 -18.59
CA GLY A 10 -11.66 7.51 -17.14
C GLY A 10 -12.10 6.13 -16.67
N ASP A 11 -13.03 5.48 -17.38
CA ASP A 11 -13.48 4.13 -17.05
C ASP A 11 -12.38 3.10 -17.31
N ILE A 12 -11.59 3.30 -18.37
CA ILE A 12 -10.44 2.43 -18.69
C ILE A 12 -9.37 2.55 -17.61
N LEU A 13 -9.07 3.77 -17.14
CA LEU A 13 -8.09 4.00 -16.09
C LEU A 13 -8.55 3.43 -14.75
N ARG A 14 -9.84 3.57 -14.43
CA ARG A 14 -10.43 2.96 -13.23
C ARG A 14 -10.34 1.45 -13.26
N ASP A 15 -10.75 0.81 -14.35
CA ASP A 15 -10.64 -0.65 -14.49
C ASP A 15 -9.20 -1.15 -14.31
N ARG A 16 -8.22 -0.41 -14.86
CA ARG A 16 -6.79 -0.74 -14.72
C ARG A 16 -6.31 -0.61 -13.28
N SER A 17 -6.69 0.48 -12.62
CA SER A 17 -6.41 0.72 -11.20
C SER A 17 -7.01 -0.40 -10.34
N ASP A 18 -8.28 -0.75 -10.56
CA ASP A 18 -8.97 -1.80 -9.81
C ASP A 18 -8.34 -3.18 -10.04
N ALA A 19 -7.96 -3.50 -11.29
CA ALA A 19 -7.24 -4.72 -11.62
C ALA A 19 -5.88 -4.79 -10.91
N ARG A 20 -5.14 -3.68 -10.86
CA ARG A 20 -3.85 -3.61 -10.15
C ARG A 20 -4.04 -3.76 -8.64
N ARG A 21 -5.06 -3.12 -8.04
CA ARG A 21 -5.43 -3.31 -6.63
C ARG A 21 -5.76 -4.77 -6.33
N ALA A 22 -6.56 -5.40 -7.19
CA ALA A 22 -6.94 -6.80 -7.03
C ALA A 22 -5.73 -7.74 -7.14
N PHE A 23 -4.81 -7.46 -8.07
CA PHE A 23 -3.58 -8.22 -8.26
C PHE A 23 -2.62 -8.13 -7.06
N LEU A 24 -2.41 -6.93 -6.51
CA LEU A 24 -1.48 -6.70 -5.39
C LEU A 24 -2.05 -7.08 -4.03
N ARG A 25 -3.38 -7.06 -3.86
CA ARG A 25 -4.05 -7.30 -2.58
C ARG A 25 -3.58 -8.57 -1.86
N PRO A 26 -3.46 -9.76 -2.50
CA PRO A 26 -2.99 -10.95 -1.81
C PRO A 26 -1.56 -10.86 -1.26
N GLN A 27 -0.66 -10.14 -1.97
CA GLN A 27 0.71 -9.92 -1.52
C GLN A 27 0.76 -8.99 -0.31
N ILE A 28 -0.01 -7.90 -0.38
CA ILE A 28 -0.16 -6.91 0.70
C ILE A 28 -0.72 -7.59 1.96
N GLU A 29 -1.83 -8.32 1.82
CA GLU A 29 -2.47 -9.01 2.95
C GLU A 29 -1.53 -10.04 3.60
N ARG A 30 -0.83 -10.84 2.80
CA ARG A 30 0.17 -11.80 3.29
C ARG A 30 1.27 -11.11 4.09
N THR A 31 1.83 -10.04 3.52
CA THR A 31 2.90 -9.25 4.16
C THR A 31 2.44 -8.69 5.50
N LEU A 32 1.27 -8.05 5.54
CA LEU A 32 0.73 -7.48 6.78
C LEU A 32 0.44 -8.56 7.84
N VAL A 33 -0.05 -9.73 7.43
CA VAL A 33 -0.26 -10.86 8.35
C VAL A 33 1.07 -11.34 8.92
N GLU A 34 2.10 -11.48 8.09
CA GLU A 34 3.41 -11.96 8.52
C GLU A 34 4.13 -10.97 9.43
N LEU A 35 4.09 -9.67 9.11
CA LEU A 35 4.57 -8.60 9.98
C LEU A 35 3.87 -8.64 11.35
N ARG A 36 2.53 -8.73 11.36
CA ARG A 36 1.74 -8.79 12.61
C ARG A 36 2.05 -10.04 13.44
N ARG A 37 2.31 -11.18 12.81
CA ARG A 37 2.74 -12.42 13.50
C ARG A 37 4.07 -12.24 14.23
N ASN A 38 4.93 -11.36 13.75
CA ASN A 38 6.20 -11.00 14.38
C ASN A 38 6.07 -9.82 15.37
N GLY A 39 4.85 -9.42 15.72
CA GLY A 39 4.57 -8.35 16.69
C GLY A 39 4.72 -6.94 16.14
N VAL A 40 4.84 -6.78 14.81
CA VAL A 40 4.87 -5.48 14.15
C VAL A 40 3.46 -4.89 14.11
N THR A 41 3.30 -3.65 14.55
CA THR A 41 2.07 -2.86 14.33
C THR A 41 2.26 -2.03 13.08
N CYS A 42 1.50 -2.31 12.03
CA CYS A 42 1.56 -1.57 10.78
C CYS A 42 0.22 -1.50 10.04
N GLU A 43 0.07 -0.48 9.20
CA GLU A 43 -1.07 -0.26 8.31
C GLU A 43 -0.62 0.33 6.97
N VAL A 44 -1.39 0.07 5.92
CA VAL A 44 -1.19 0.70 4.61
C VAL A 44 -1.64 2.15 4.70
N ILE A 45 -0.84 3.06 4.16
CA ILE A 45 -1.19 4.47 4.02
C ILE A 45 -1.13 4.87 2.54
N GLY A 46 -1.21 6.17 2.25
CA GLY A 46 -1.05 6.68 0.89
C GLY A 46 -2.14 6.22 -0.08
N SER A 47 -1.78 6.10 -1.35
CA SER A 47 -2.71 5.87 -2.46
C SER A 47 -3.46 4.53 -2.35
N PHE A 48 -2.79 3.49 -1.84
CA PHE A 48 -3.39 2.17 -1.67
C PHE A 48 -4.43 2.11 -0.56
N ALA A 49 -4.34 2.97 0.46
CA ALA A 49 -5.32 3.03 1.55
C ALA A 49 -6.65 3.67 1.13
N ARG A 50 -6.61 4.57 0.13
CA ARG A 50 -7.78 5.32 -0.33
C ARG A 50 -8.58 4.54 -1.35
N VAL A 51 -9.91 4.46 -1.16
CA VAL A 51 -10.80 3.66 -2.02
C VAL A 51 -10.93 4.24 -3.43
N ASN A 52 -10.93 5.57 -3.56
CA ASN A 52 -11.21 6.27 -4.82
C ASN A 52 -9.96 6.80 -5.53
N GLU A 53 -8.77 6.57 -4.96
CA GLU A 53 -7.51 7.00 -5.58
C GLU A 53 -7.18 6.09 -6.76
N THR A 54 -6.81 6.67 -7.88
CA THR A 54 -6.36 5.90 -9.05
C THR A 54 -4.92 5.49 -8.83
N ILE A 55 -4.64 4.19 -8.93
CA ILE A 55 -3.27 3.67 -8.90
C ILE A 55 -2.85 3.17 -10.28
N ASP A 56 -1.58 3.28 -10.59
CA ASP A 56 -0.97 2.80 -11.82
C ASP A 56 0.29 1.97 -11.54
N ALA A 57 1.09 1.72 -12.58
CA ALA A 57 2.31 0.94 -12.49
C ALA A 57 3.42 1.65 -11.71
N GLU A 58 3.41 2.98 -11.66
CA GLU A 58 4.43 3.81 -11.01
C GLU A 58 4.05 4.15 -9.56
N THR A 59 2.82 3.84 -9.16
CA THR A 59 2.37 4.04 -7.77
C THR A 59 3.01 3.02 -6.84
N ASP A 60 3.74 3.52 -5.86
CA ASP A 60 4.36 2.82 -4.75
C ASP A 60 3.34 2.42 -3.65
N LEU A 61 3.74 1.45 -2.83
CA LEU A 61 2.99 1.02 -1.67
C LEU A 61 3.63 1.59 -0.40
N ASP A 62 2.94 2.53 0.24
CA ASP A 62 3.31 3.04 1.55
C ASP A 62 2.79 2.16 2.70
N ILE A 63 3.68 1.78 3.62
CA ILE A 63 3.31 1.09 4.86
C ILE A 63 3.85 1.87 6.05
N LEU A 64 2.96 2.31 6.94
CA LEU A 64 3.33 2.90 8.22
C LEU A 64 3.61 1.79 9.23
N VAL A 65 4.82 1.80 9.80
CA VAL A 65 5.24 0.93 10.90
C VAL A 65 5.22 1.73 12.21
N GLU A 66 4.24 1.44 13.06
CA GLU A 66 4.05 2.10 14.35
C GLU A 66 4.87 1.46 15.48
N ARG A 67 5.13 0.15 15.37
CA ARG A 67 5.94 -0.61 16.34
C ARG A 67 6.63 -1.77 15.64
N LYS A 68 7.93 -1.96 15.89
CA LYS A 68 8.75 -3.01 15.26
C LYS A 68 8.61 -4.41 15.91
N GLY A 69 8.08 -4.49 17.12
CA GLY A 69 7.97 -5.75 17.84
C GLY A 69 9.34 -6.32 18.18
N ALA A 70 9.59 -7.57 17.80
CA ALA A 70 10.88 -8.24 18.00
C ALA A 70 11.87 -8.04 16.84
N LEU A 71 11.45 -7.44 15.73
CA LEU A 71 12.25 -7.29 14.53
C LEU A 71 13.04 -5.97 14.53
N THR A 72 14.18 -5.99 13.86
CA THR A 72 14.92 -4.81 13.42
C THR A 72 14.29 -4.21 12.16
N GLU A 73 14.63 -2.96 11.83
CA GLU A 73 14.15 -2.33 10.59
C GLU A 73 14.59 -3.09 9.34
N GLY A 74 15.83 -3.61 9.33
CA GLY A 74 16.35 -4.41 8.21
C GLY A 74 15.56 -5.71 8.02
N GLU A 75 15.15 -6.37 9.10
CA GLU A 75 14.32 -7.58 9.02
C GLU A 75 12.91 -7.27 8.51
N ILE A 76 12.34 -6.12 8.91
CA ILE A 76 11.04 -5.65 8.40
C ILE A 76 11.14 -5.35 6.90
N TRP A 77 12.19 -4.66 6.46
CA TRP A 77 12.48 -4.42 5.03
C TRP A 77 12.61 -5.73 4.25
N ASN A 78 13.41 -6.67 4.75
CA ASN A 78 13.60 -7.96 4.09
C ASN A 78 12.28 -8.74 3.94
N LEU A 79 11.45 -8.76 4.99
CA LEU A 79 10.16 -9.44 4.98
C LEU A 79 9.17 -8.77 4.02
N ALA A 80 9.15 -7.43 3.99
CA ALA A 80 8.32 -6.68 3.04
C ALA A 80 8.73 -6.98 1.59
N TRP A 81 10.01 -6.81 1.26
CA TRP A 81 10.52 -7.06 -0.10
C TRP A 81 10.40 -8.52 -0.54
N SER A 82 10.52 -9.49 0.37
CA SER A 82 10.35 -10.90 0.01
C SER A 82 8.91 -11.26 -0.34
N ASN A 83 7.93 -10.51 0.16
CA ASN A 83 6.51 -10.77 -0.06
C ASN A 83 5.86 -9.83 -1.09
N LEU A 84 6.45 -8.67 -1.35
CA LEU A 84 5.95 -7.62 -2.25
C LEU A 84 6.86 -7.51 -3.47
N THR A 85 6.74 -8.48 -4.37
CA THR A 85 7.64 -8.61 -5.52
C THR A 85 7.24 -7.79 -6.73
N ASP A 86 5.99 -7.31 -6.77
CA ASP A 86 5.39 -6.68 -7.95
C ASP A 86 5.00 -5.20 -7.73
N VAL A 87 5.49 -4.61 -6.63
CA VAL A 87 5.26 -3.20 -6.27
C VAL A 87 6.45 -2.68 -5.49
N ASP A 88 6.86 -1.45 -5.76
CA ASP A 88 7.84 -0.76 -4.93
C ASP A 88 7.22 -0.42 -3.57
N VAL A 89 8.02 -0.52 -2.51
CA VAL A 89 7.52 -0.42 -1.14
C VAL A 89 8.29 0.64 -0.38
N ASP A 90 7.53 1.55 0.22
CA ASP A 90 8.04 2.57 1.11
C ASP A 90 7.60 2.29 2.56
N LEU A 91 8.56 1.87 3.39
CA LEU A 91 8.33 1.68 4.81
C LEU A 91 8.58 2.98 5.57
N VAL A 92 7.52 3.46 6.22
CA VAL A 92 7.54 4.68 7.03
C VAL A 92 7.56 4.30 8.50
N PHE A 93 8.69 4.48 9.18
CA PHE A 93 8.80 4.19 10.61
C PHE A 93 8.34 5.38 11.46
N ALA A 94 7.27 5.18 12.23
CA ALA A 94 6.66 6.26 13.02
C ALA A 94 7.61 6.89 14.04
N GLU A 95 8.57 6.10 14.56
CA GLU A 95 9.57 6.57 15.53
C GLU A 95 10.53 7.62 14.97
N HIS A 96 10.66 7.70 13.64
CA HIS A 96 11.50 8.69 12.94
C HIS A 96 10.73 9.97 12.60
N LEU A 97 9.44 10.04 12.93
CA LEU A 97 8.58 11.15 12.55
C LEU A 97 8.01 11.87 13.77
N PRO A 98 7.77 13.18 13.68
CA PRO A 98 6.99 13.88 14.69
C PRO A 98 5.59 13.27 14.82
N PRO A 99 5.03 13.10 16.04
CA PRO A 99 3.71 12.49 16.24
C PRO A 99 2.59 13.14 15.42
N ARG A 100 2.66 14.47 15.22
CA ARG A 100 1.71 15.20 14.38
C ARG A 100 1.73 14.76 12.91
N LYS A 101 2.92 14.43 12.37
CA LYS A 101 3.07 13.96 10.99
C LYS A 101 2.49 12.55 10.83
N VAL A 102 2.71 11.68 11.82
CA VAL A 102 2.10 10.35 11.86
C VAL A 102 0.58 10.45 11.88
N ALA A 103 0.02 11.31 12.74
CA ALA A 103 -1.43 11.52 12.81
C ALA A 103 -2.03 11.97 11.47
N LEU A 104 -1.38 12.93 10.78
CA LEU A 104 -1.82 13.40 9.47
C LEU A 104 -1.79 12.29 8.41
N MET A 105 -0.72 11.48 8.37
CA MET A 105 -0.63 10.34 7.44
C MET A 105 -1.78 9.36 7.64
N LYS A 106 -2.12 9.05 8.90
CA LYS A 106 -3.23 8.14 9.24
C LYS A 106 -4.60 8.73 8.90
N GLU A 107 -4.79 10.02 9.10
CA GLU A 107 -6.03 10.72 8.72
C GLU A 107 -6.23 10.67 7.20
N HIS A 108 -5.18 10.99 6.43
CA HIS A 108 -5.20 10.97 4.98
C HIS A 108 -5.35 9.57 4.36
N ALA A 109 -5.04 8.51 5.11
CA ALA A 109 -5.24 7.12 4.70
C ALA A 109 -6.70 6.64 4.85
N ARG A 110 -7.52 7.35 5.66
CA ARG A 110 -8.90 6.96 5.99
C ARG A 110 -9.97 7.73 5.22
N GLY A 111 -9.59 8.81 4.53
CA GLY A 111 -10.47 9.62 3.66
C GLY A 111 -10.48 9.09 2.23
#